data_AF-A0A7Y5X3R3-F1
#
_entry.id   AF-A0A7Y5X3R3-F1
#
_cell.length_a   1.000
_cell.length_b   1.000
_cell.length_c   1.000
_cell.angle_alpha   90.00
_cell.angle_beta   90.00
_cell.angle_gamma   90.00
#
_symmetry.space_group_name_H-M   'P 1'
#
loop_
_entity.id
_entity.type
_entity.pdbx_description
1 polymer ?
#
loop_
_entity_poly.entity_id
_entity_poly.type
_entity_poly.pdbx_seq_one_letter_code
_entity_poly.pdbx_strand_id
1 'polypeptide(L)'
;MPTRAGAALGERALALVRYPWRRLGFRIVFAPGRPGLRARTNTARRVITVYLRSTDTPERVAHDIAHELGHAYDARFLRGRDRRAYLARRGRPHAAWWPTAEGSDYASGAGDFAEVFALCYSPSPEFRSLLAPKPAHPCGLLRRKAKR
;
A
#
# COMPACT_ATOMS: atom_id res chain seq x y z
N MET A 1 20.51 -3.59 11.41
CA MET A 1 20.61 -3.43 9.94
C MET A 1 20.18 -4.72 9.27
N PRO A 2 19.53 -4.70 8.09
CA PRO A 2 19.16 -5.92 7.37
C PRO A 2 20.42 -6.67 6.94
N THR A 3 20.33 -8.00 6.78
CA THR A 3 21.43 -8.79 6.22
C THR A 3 21.67 -8.40 4.76
N ARG A 4 22.86 -8.69 4.21
CA ARG A 4 23.16 -8.46 2.78
C ARG A 4 22.14 -9.13 1.85
N ALA A 5 21.71 -10.35 2.20
CA ALA A 5 20.66 -11.07 1.49
C ALA A 5 19.30 -10.35 1.57
N GLY A 6 18.94 -9.84 2.75
CA GLY A 6 17.73 -9.02 2.93
C GLY A 6 17.76 -7.74 2.10
N ALA A 7 18.87 -7.00 2.12
CA ALA A 7 19.02 -5.80 1.28
C ALA A 7 18.83 -6.13 -0.21
N ALA A 8 19.46 -7.20 -0.70
CA ALA A 8 19.30 -7.62 -2.10
C ALA A 8 17.84 -8.03 -2.45
N LEU A 9 17.14 -8.69 -1.53
CA LEU A 9 15.71 -9.00 -1.70
C LEU A 9 14.86 -7.71 -1.77
N GLY A 10 15.10 -6.76 -0.87
CA GLY A 10 14.41 -5.48 -0.85
C GLY A 10 14.60 -4.69 -2.14
N GLU A 11 15.82 -4.61 -2.66
CA GLU A 11 16.11 -3.92 -3.94
C GLU A 11 15.42 -4.62 -5.12
N ARG A 12 15.44 -5.96 -5.19
CA ARG A 12 14.71 -6.71 -6.23
C ARG A 12 13.22 -6.44 -6.17
N ALA A 13 12.64 -6.45 -4.97
CA ALA A 13 11.22 -6.15 -4.77
C ALA A 13 10.88 -4.71 -5.16
N LEU A 14 11.73 -3.75 -4.82
CA LEU A 14 11.54 -2.34 -5.14
C LEU A 14 11.57 -2.09 -6.65
N ALA A 15 12.39 -2.82 -7.39
CA ALA A 15 12.42 -2.77 -8.86
C ALA A 15 11.11 -3.25 -9.53
N LEU A 16 10.32 -4.07 -8.83
CA LEU A 16 9.00 -4.52 -9.31
C LEU A 16 7.89 -3.48 -9.07
N VAL A 17 8.15 -2.44 -8.27
CA VAL A 17 7.19 -1.37 -7.99
C VAL A 17 7.26 -0.31 -9.09
N ARG A 18 6.18 -0.21 -9.86
CA ARG A 18 6.07 0.66 -11.04
C ARG A 18 5.72 2.12 -10.73
N TYR A 19 5.25 2.41 -9.51
CA TYR A 19 4.90 3.79 -9.15
C TYR A 19 6.18 4.63 -8.91
N PRO A 20 6.27 5.87 -9.43
CA PRO A 20 7.43 6.76 -9.24
C PRO A 20 7.45 7.37 -7.82
N TRP A 21 7.64 6.51 -6.82
CA TRP A 21 7.41 6.80 -5.41
C TRP A 21 8.32 7.87 -4.81
N ARG A 22 9.50 8.10 -5.40
CA ARG A 22 10.42 9.16 -4.94
C ARG A 22 9.75 10.54 -4.89
N ARG A 23 8.75 10.79 -5.74
CA ARG A 23 7.95 12.03 -5.77
C ARG A 23 7.08 12.23 -4.53
N LEU A 24 6.84 11.19 -3.74
CA LEU A 24 6.13 11.29 -2.46
C LEU A 24 7.00 11.90 -1.35
N GLY A 25 8.33 11.90 -1.52
CA GLY A 25 9.27 12.39 -0.50
C GLY A 25 9.40 11.46 0.72
N PHE A 26 9.05 10.17 0.56
CA PHE A 26 9.26 9.15 1.58
C PHE A 26 10.61 8.45 1.38
N ARG A 27 11.21 7.97 2.45
CA ARG A 27 12.35 7.04 2.43
C ARG A 27 11.85 5.63 2.70
N ILE A 28 12.35 4.66 1.94
CA ILE A 28 12.10 3.24 2.20
C ILE A 28 13.32 2.68 2.93
N VAL A 29 13.11 1.98 4.03
CA VAL A 29 14.16 1.32 4.81
C VAL A 29 13.83 -0.15 5.00
N PHE A 30 14.81 -1.01 4.76
CA PHE A 30 14.70 -2.44 5.01
C PHE A 30 15.21 -2.78 6.40
N ALA A 31 14.47 -3.61 7.14
CA ALA A 31 14.81 -4.06 8.48
C ALA A 31 14.64 -5.58 8.61
N PRO A 32 15.28 -6.23 9.60
CA PRO A 32 15.03 -7.64 9.90
C PRO A 32 13.55 -7.91 10.21
N GLY A 33 13.07 -9.12 9.90
CA GLY A 33 11.69 -9.54 10.10
C GLY A 33 11.17 -9.28 11.52
N ARG A 34 9.91 -8.85 11.62
CA ARG A 34 9.19 -8.63 12.88
C ARG A 34 7.95 -9.52 12.93
N PRO A 35 7.68 -10.23 14.05
CA PRO A 35 6.44 -10.98 14.23
C PRO A 35 5.22 -10.06 14.07
N GLY A 36 4.22 -10.52 13.32
CA GLY A 36 2.96 -9.79 13.10
C GLY A 36 3.04 -8.52 12.22
N LEU A 37 4.23 -8.10 11.75
CA LEU A 37 4.38 -6.88 10.95
C LEU A 37 5.28 -7.12 9.72
N ARG A 38 4.79 -6.74 8.55
CA ARG A 38 5.50 -6.90 7.26
C ARG A 38 6.05 -5.59 6.73
N ALA A 39 5.26 -4.54 6.80
CA ALA A 39 5.71 -3.18 6.51
C ALA A 39 4.93 -2.18 7.36
N ARG A 40 5.39 -0.93 7.38
CA ARG A 40 4.70 0.17 8.07
C ARG A 40 5.09 1.52 7.48
N THR A 41 4.08 2.32 7.18
CA THR A 41 4.23 3.74 6.87
C THR A 41 4.20 4.60 8.14
N ASN A 42 5.18 5.48 8.28
CA ASN A 42 5.18 6.57 9.25
C ASN A 42 5.13 7.90 8.47
N THR A 43 3.94 8.49 8.39
CA THR A 43 3.67 9.72 7.64
C THR A 43 4.35 10.94 8.25
N ALA A 44 4.44 11.03 9.57
CA ALA A 44 5.11 12.13 10.28
C ALA A 44 6.61 12.18 9.97
N ARG A 45 7.29 11.03 9.96
CA ARG A 45 8.73 10.93 9.66
C ARG A 45 9.03 10.74 8.16
N ARG A 46 7.99 10.55 7.34
CA ARG A 46 8.08 10.19 5.92
C ARG A 46 9.00 8.98 5.68
N VAL A 47 8.79 7.93 6.47
CA VAL A 47 9.55 6.67 6.36
C VAL A 47 8.58 5.52 6.17
N ILE A 48 8.90 4.63 5.23
CA ILE A 48 8.30 3.31 5.07
C ILE A 48 9.33 2.29 5.52
N THR A 49 9.01 1.52 6.55
CA THR A 49 9.85 0.42 7.02
C THR A 49 9.30 -0.89 6.48
N VAL A 50 10.14 -1.70 5.85
CA VAL A 50 9.80 -3.02 5.33
C VAL A 50 10.61 -4.07 6.08
N TYR A 51 9.93 -5.03 6.70
CA TYR A 51 10.50 -6.05 7.57
C TYR A 51 10.66 -7.35 6.79
N LEU A 52 11.90 -7.67 6.40
CA LEU A 52 12.22 -8.76 5.50
C LEU A 52 12.54 -10.05 6.23
N ARG A 53 12.01 -11.18 5.74
CA ARG A 53 12.26 -12.54 6.22
C ARG A 53 13.01 -13.32 5.15
N SER A 54 13.75 -14.34 5.56
CA SER A 54 14.46 -15.23 4.63
C SER A 54 13.53 -16.01 3.70
N THR A 55 12.27 -16.19 4.10
CA THR A 55 11.23 -16.91 3.34
C THR A 55 10.38 -16.01 2.44
N ASP A 56 10.65 -14.70 2.40
CA ASP A 56 9.90 -13.77 1.55
C ASP A 56 10.32 -13.90 0.07
N THR A 57 9.35 -13.75 -0.83
CA THR A 57 9.59 -13.62 -2.28
C THR A 57 9.61 -12.15 -2.71
N PRO A 58 10.33 -11.79 -3.79
CA PRO A 58 10.37 -10.41 -4.29
C PRO A 58 8.97 -9.84 -4.60
N GLU A 59 8.07 -10.63 -5.18
CA GLU A 59 6.72 -10.21 -5.59
C GLU A 59 5.86 -9.86 -4.38
N ARG A 60 5.97 -10.65 -3.32
CA ARG A 60 5.26 -10.41 -2.07
C ARG A 60 5.77 -9.14 -1.38
N VAL A 61 7.08 -8.97 -1.33
CA VAL A 61 7.68 -7.75 -0.75
C VAL A 61 7.33 -6.53 -1.61
N ALA A 62 7.26 -6.66 -2.93
CA ALA A 62 6.84 -5.59 -3.83
C ALA A 62 5.38 -5.18 -3.56
N HIS A 63 4.50 -6.15 -3.32
CA HIS A 63 3.13 -5.90 -2.88
C HIS A 63 3.10 -5.12 -1.56
N ASP A 64 3.85 -5.55 -0.54
CA ASP A 64 3.89 -4.85 0.74
C ASP A 64 4.44 -3.42 0.59
N ILE A 65 5.50 -3.22 -0.22
CA ILE A 65 6.02 -1.87 -0.52
C ILE A 65 4.93 -1.02 -1.20
N ALA A 66 4.26 -1.55 -2.21
CA ALA A 66 3.26 -0.81 -2.96
C ALA A 66 2.01 -0.50 -2.11
N HIS A 67 1.63 -1.40 -1.20
CA HIS A 67 0.59 -1.14 -0.20
C HIS A 67 0.94 0.06 0.66
N GLU A 68 2.15 0.09 1.26
CA GLU A 68 2.60 1.22 2.09
C GLU A 68 2.71 2.52 1.28
N LEU A 69 3.11 2.45 0.02
CA LEU A 69 3.10 3.59 -0.88
C LEU A 69 1.68 4.11 -1.15
N GLY A 70 0.66 3.25 -1.13
CA GLY A 70 -0.74 3.63 -1.16
C GLY A 70 -1.13 4.51 0.03
N HIS A 71 -0.72 4.13 1.24
CA HIS A 71 -0.91 4.95 2.45
C HIS A 71 -0.16 6.29 2.36
N ALA A 72 1.08 6.27 1.88
CA ALA A 72 1.86 7.49 1.66
C ALA A 72 1.21 8.42 0.62
N TYR A 73 0.63 7.85 -0.45
CA TYR A 73 -0.12 8.58 -1.46
C TYR A 73 -1.40 9.21 -0.88
N ASP A 74 -2.19 8.43 -0.12
CA ASP A 74 -3.39 8.93 0.58
C ASP A 74 -3.04 10.14 1.45
N ALA A 75 -2.03 9.98 2.31
CA ALA A 75 -1.59 11.05 3.22
C ALA A 75 -1.14 12.32 2.49
N ARG A 76 -0.56 12.19 1.29
CA ARG A 76 -0.01 13.33 0.54
C ARG A 76 -1.03 14.03 -0.34
N PHE A 77 -1.95 13.29 -0.96
CA PHE A 77 -2.72 13.78 -2.11
C PHE A 77 -4.23 13.63 -1.97
N LEU A 78 -4.74 12.67 -1.20
CA LEU A 78 -6.17 12.47 -1.10
C LEU A 78 -6.77 13.39 -0.03
N ARG A 79 -7.93 13.95 -0.36
CA ARG A 79 -8.77 14.72 0.57
C ARG A 79 -10.06 13.95 0.81
N GLY A 80 -10.85 14.39 1.78
CA GLY A 80 -12.14 13.76 2.12
C GLY A 80 -13.06 13.52 0.91
N ARG A 81 -13.08 14.44 -0.07
CA ARG A 81 -13.85 14.26 -1.32
C ARG A 81 -13.35 13.09 -2.18
N ASP A 82 -12.04 12.88 -2.24
CA ASP A 82 -11.42 11.84 -3.06
C ASP A 82 -11.65 10.47 -2.45
N ARG A 83 -11.52 10.40 -1.12
CA ARG A 83 -11.81 9.24 -0.29
C ARG A 83 -13.25 8.78 -0.45
N ARG A 84 -14.22 9.71 -0.34
CA ARG A 84 -15.64 9.44 -0.59
C ARG A 84 -15.90 8.99 -2.03
N ALA A 85 -15.29 9.65 -3.01
CA ALA A 85 -15.46 9.27 -4.41
C ALA A 85 -14.88 7.88 -4.71
N TYR A 86 -13.75 7.52 -4.09
CA TYR A 86 -13.19 6.17 -4.17
C TYR A 86 -14.15 5.13 -3.58
N LEU A 87 -14.62 5.35 -2.35
CA LEU A 87 -15.58 4.46 -1.69
C LEU A 87 -16.88 4.28 -2.48
N ALA A 88 -17.40 5.34 -3.11
CA ALA A 88 -18.54 5.24 -4.01
C ALA A 88 -18.25 4.34 -5.22
N ARG A 89 -17.07 4.48 -5.86
CA ARG A 89 -16.64 3.60 -6.96
C ARG A 89 -16.42 2.15 -6.52
N ARG A 90 -16.09 1.94 -5.24
CA ARG A 90 -15.99 0.61 -4.64
C ARG A 90 -17.33 0.00 -4.24
N GLY A 91 -18.44 0.73 -4.36
CA GLY A 91 -19.75 0.29 -3.91
C GLY A 91 -19.88 0.22 -2.38
N ARG A 92 -19.11 1.05 -1.66
CA ARG A 92 -19.03 1.11 -0.19
C ARG A 92 -19.09 2.55 0.34
N PRO A 93 -20.09 3.38 -0.06
CA PRO A 93 -20.08 4.83 0.22
C PRO A 93 -20.11 5.19 1.72
N HIS A 94 -20.59 4.28 2.58
CA HIS A 94 -20.71 4.49 4.03
C HIS A 94 -19.56 3.86 4.83
N ALA A 95 -18.58 3.25 4.18
CA ALA A 95 -17.45 2.66 4.88
C ALA A 95 -16.59 3.73 5.57
N ALA A 96 -16.06 3.39 6.75
CA ALA A 96 -15.07 4.22 7.42
C ALA A 96 -13.77 4.25 6.59
N TRP A 97 -13.19 5.44 6.43
CA TRP A 97 -11.91 5.56 5.75
C TRP A 97 -10.76 5.02 6.61
N TRP A 98 -10.71 5.42 7.88
CA TRP A 98 -9.69 4.96 8.81
C TRP A 98 -10.19 3.77 9.63
N PRO A 99 -9.30 2.83 10.01
CA PRO A 99 -9.66 1.81 10.98
C PRO A 99 -9.95 2.44 12.35
N THR A 100 -10.77 1.76 13.15
CA THR A 100 -10.90 2.04 14.59
C THR A 100 -9.62 1.59 15.33
N ALA A 101 -9.48 1.92 16.62
CA ALA A 101 -8.29 1.54 17.41
C ALA A 101 -8.04 0.02 17.44
N GLU A 102 -9.11 -0.78 17.40
CA GLU A 102 -9.09 -2.25 17.36
C GLU A 102 -9.25 -2.80 15.93
N GLY A 103 -9.48 -1.92 14.95
CA GLY A 103 -9.83 -2.28 13.59
C GLY A 103 -8.62 -2.65 12.74
N SER A 104 -8.79 -3.66 11.90
CA SER A 104 -7.80 -4.02 10.89
C SER A 104 -7.76 -2.99 9.77
N ASP A 105 -6.55 -2.66 9.29
CA ASP A 105 -6.37 -1.84 8.09
C ASP A 105 -7.15 -2.42 6.90
N TYR A 106 -7.13 -3.75 6.73
CA TYR A 106 -7.80 -4.44 5.65
C TYR A 106 -9.33 -4.31 5.65
N ALA A 107 -9.94 -3.92 6.77
CA ALA A 107 -11.37 -3.67 6.88
C ALA A 107 -11.76 -2.20 6.66
N SER A 108 -10.79 -1.33 6.37
CA SER A 108 -10.98 0.12 6.20
C SER A 108 -10.90 0.57 4.74
N GLY A 109 -11.43 1.76 4.46
CA GLY A 109 -11.29 2.40 3.15
C GLY A 109 -9.83 2.70 2.77
N ALA A 110 -9.01 3.10 3.74
CA ALA A 110 -7.59 3.35 3.54
C ALA A 110 -6.84 2.07 3.17
N GLY A 111 -7.11 0.96 3.86
CA GLY A 111 -6.49 -0.33 3.55
C GLY A 111 -6.97 -0.93 2.24
N ASP A 112 -8.26 -0.83 1.89
CA ASP A 112 -8.73 -1.21 0.53
C ASP A 112 -8.05 -0.34 -0.54
N PHE A 113 -7.92 0.96 -0.32
CA PHE A 113 -7.18 1.85 -1.24
C PHE A 113 -5.72 1.41 -1.40
N ALA A 114 -5.03 1.11 -0.30
CA ALA A 114 -3.64 0.66 -0.30
C ALA A 114 -3.48 -0.69 -1.04
N GLU A 115 -4.39 -1.63 -0.82
CA GLU A 115 -4.41 -2.92 -1.53
C GLU A 115 -4.66 -2.74 -3.05
N VAL A 116 -5.59 -1.86 -3.43
CA VAL A 116 -5.82 -1.54 -4.85
C VAL A 116 -4.63 -0.81 -5.46
N PHE A 117 -3.95 0.04 -4.68
CA PHE A 117 -2.69 0.67 -5.09
C PHE A 117 -1.61 -0.38 -5.35
N ALA A 118 -1.46 -1.37 -4.47
CA ALA A 118 -0.55 -2.49 -4.65
C ALA A 118 -0.88 -3.31 -5.89
N LEU A 119 -2.15 -3.66 -6.12
CA LEU A 119 -2.56 -4.36 -7.34
C LEU A 119 -2.24 -3.56 -8.62
N CYS A 120 -2.36 -2.24 -8.58
CA CYS A 120 -2.07 -1.40 -9.74
C CYS A 120 -0.56 -1.27 -10.02
N TYR A 121 0.27 -1.20 -8.99
CA TYR A 121 1.68 -0.78 -9.14
C TYR A 121 2.73 -1.85 -8.83
N SER A 122 2.35 -3.08 -8.49
CA SER A 122 3.28 -4.22 -8.35
C SER A 122 2.67 -5.51 -8.90
N PRO A 123 3.47 -6.55 -9.19
CA PRO A 123 2.99 -7.90 -9.49
C PRO A 123 2.47 -8.57 -8.21
N SER A 124 1.34 -8.08 -7.72
CA SER A 124 0.76 -8.48 -6.45
C SER A 124 0.14 -9.88 -6.50
N PRO A 125 0.66 -10.86 -5.74
CA PRO A 125 0.09 -12.21 -5.72
C PRO A 125 -1.19 -12.28 -4.87
N GLU A 126 -1.37 -11.33 -3.94
CA GLU A 126 -2.45 -11.32 -2.96
C GLU A 126 -3.31 -10.05 -3.06
N PHE A 127 -4.52 -10.15 -2.52
CA PHE A 127 -5.42 -9.03 -2.23
C PHE A 127 -6.11 -9.35 -0.91
N ARG A 128 -5.83 -8.55 0.11
CA ARG A 128 -6.17 -8.82 1.51
C ARG A 128 -7.32 -7.98 2.02
N SER A 129 -7.80 -7.01 1.24
CA SER A 129 -8.93 -6.17 1.68
C SER A 129 -10.18 -7.00 1.91
N LEU A 130 -10.83 -6.73 3.04
CA LEU A 130 -12.13 -7.29 3.45
C LEU A 130 -13.29 -6.36 3.06
N LEU A 131 -13.00 -5.18 2.51
CA LEU A 131 -14.00 -4.14 2.28
C LEU A 131 -14.91 -4.46 1.08
N ALA A 132 -14.31 -4.97 0.00
CA ALA A 132 -15.01 -5.39 -1.20
C ALA A 132 -14.11 -6.34 -2.03
N PRO A 133 -14.67 -7.11 -2.99
CA PRO A 133 -13.90 -8.05 -3.80
C PRO A 133 -12.73 -7.40 -4.55
N LYS A 134 -11.72 -8.21 -4.89
CA LYS A 134 -10.58 -7.83 -5.72
C LYS A 134 -11.08 -7.19 -7.03
N PRO A 135 -10.69 -5.94 -7.35
CA PRO A 135 -11.15 -5.30 -8.57
C PRO A 135 -10.50 -5.90 -9.82
N ALA A 136 -11.26 -6.04 -10.90
CA ALA A 136 -10.74 -6.46 -12.20
C ALA A 136 -9.77 -5.44 -12.82
N HIS A 137 -10.00 -4.14 -12.58
CA HIS A 137 -9.21 -3.04 -13.14
C HIS A 137 -8.72 -2.08 -12.05
N PRO A 138 -7.74 -2.48 -11.21
CA PRO A 138 -7.30 -1.72 -10.05
C PRO A 138 -6.84 -0.30 -10.41
N CYS A 139 -6.05 -0.14 -11.47
CA CYS A 139 -5.58 1.18 -11.90
C CYS A 139 -6.71 2.13 -12.35
N GLY A 140 -7.83 1.60 -12.83
CA GLY A 140 -9.00 2.40 -13.21
C GLY A 140 -9.68 3.06 -11.99
N LEU A 141 -9.59 2.44 -10.81
CA LEU A 141 -10.17 2.96 -9.57
C LEU A 141 -9.37 4.10 -8.95
N LEU A 142 -8.05 4.10 -9.16
CA LEU A 142 -7.11 5.08 -8.62
C LEU A 142 -7.06 6.38 -9.43
N ARG A 143 -7.41 6.31 -10.73
CA ARG A 143 -7.47 7.49 -11.59
C ARG A 143 -8.62 8.40 -11.13
N ARG A 144 -8.29 9.65 -10.81
CA ARG A 144 -9.29 10.71 -10.78
C ARG A 144 -9.85 10.84 -12.19
N LYS A 145 -11.18 10.80 -12.36
CA LYS A 145 -11.78 11.29 -13.60
C LYS A 145 -11.31 12.73 -13.77
N ALA A 146 -10.64 13.04 -14.88
CA ALA A 146 -10.37 14.42 -15.25
C ALA A 146 -11.72 15.14 -15.28
N LYS A 147 -11.82 16.30 -14.63
CA LYS A 147 -12.98 17.17 -14.84
C LYS A 147 -12.99 17.51 -16.33
N ARG A 148 -14.10 17.19 -17.00
CA ARG A 148 -14.45 17.82 -18.27
C ARG A 148 -14.75 19.29 -18.00
#